data_AF-A0A8C0HD27-F1
#
_entry.id   AF-A0A8C0HD27-F1
#
_cell.length_a   1.000
_cell.length_b   1.000
_cell.length_c   1.000
_cell.angle_alpha   90.00
_cell.angle_beta   90.00
_cell.angle_gamma   90.00
#
_symmetry.space_group_name_H-M   'P 1'
#
loop_
_entity.id
_entity.type
_entity.pdbx_description
1 polymer ?
#
loop_
_entity_poly.entity_id
_entity_poly.type
_entity_poly.pdbx_seq_one_letter_code
_entity_poly.pdbx_strand_id
1 'polypeptide(L)'
;MSLNLIQYHVSKLTTSEEILKVEQKYNKLRQPFFQKRSELIAKIPNFWVTTFVNHPQVSALLGEEDEEALHYLTRVEVTEFEDIKSVCNPNFILSALQYFDENPYFENKVLSKEFHLNESGDPSSKSTEIKWKSGKTQNKASRKRQHEEPESFFTWFTDHSDAGADELGEVIKDDIWPNPLQYYLVRVELISVPSSFLSLSV
;
A
#
# COMPACT_ATOMS: atom_id res chain seq x y z
N MET A 1 32.08 -28.81 -10.40
CA MET A 1 30.65 -28.42 -10.45
C MET A 1 30.53 -27.26 -11.41
N SER A 2 29.60 -27.26 -12.38
CA SER A 2 29.45 -26.13 -13.31
C SER A 2 28.75 -24.95 -12.62
N LEU A 3 29.06 -23.73 -13.06
CA LEU A 3 28.44 -22.50 -12.55
C LEU A 3 26.90 -22.58 -12.62
N ASN A 4 26.36 -23.14 -13.71
CA ASN A 4 24.92 -23.34 -13.90
C ASN A 4 24.31 -24.29 -12.86
N LEU A 5 25.04 -25.34 -12.45
CA LEU A 5 24.55 -26.29 -11.45
C LEU A 5 24.55 -25.65 -10.05
N ILE A 6 25.56 -24.83 -9.74
CA ILE A 6 25.59 -24.06 -8.49
C ILE A 6 24.43 -23.05 -8.47
N GLN A 7 24.22 -22.30 -9.57
CA GLN A 7 23.12 -21.35 -9.68
C GLN A 7 21.75 -22.03 -9.56
N TYR A 8 21.59 -23.23 -10.12
CA TYR A 8 20.38 -24.03 -9.97
C TYR A 8 20.12 -24.42 -8.51
N HIS A 9 21.13 -24.87 -7.77
CA HIS A 9 20.97 -25.20 -6.35
C HIS A 9 20.65 -23.98 -5.50
N VAL A 10 21.28 -22.84 -5.77
CA VAL A 10 20.95 -21.56 -5.11
C VAL A 10 19.51 -21.17 -5.38
N SER A 11 19.08 -21.14 -6.65
CA SER A 11 17.70 -20.80 -7.05
C SER A 11 16.67 -21.74 -6.41
N LYS A 12 16.93 -23.05 -6.37
CA LYS A 12 16.04 -24.03 -5.75
C LYS A 12 15.87 -23.81 -4.25
N LEU A 13 16.94 -23.39 -3.56
CA LEU A 13 16.89 -23.10 -2.13
C LEU A 13 16.20 -21.76 -1.82
N THR A 14 16.35 -20.76 -2.68
CA THR A 14 15.65 -19.46 -2.55
C THR A 14 14.18 -19.54 -2.90
N THR A 15 13.79 -20.43 -3.81
CA THR A 15 12.40 -20.68 -4.23
C THR A 15 11.82 -21.91 -3.52
N SER A 16 12.24 -22.16 -2.27
CA SER A 16 11.81 -23.37 -1.57
C SER A 16 10.31 -23.31 -1.28
N GLU A 17 9.57 -24.31 -1.76
CA GLU A 17 8.15 -24.55 -1.46
C GLU A 17 7.85 -24.47 0.05
N GLU A 18 8.84 -24.77 0.89
CA GLU A 18 8.75 -24.67 2.34
C GLU A 18 8.59 -23.23 2.83
N ILE A 19 9.28 -22.26 2.22
CA ILE A 19 9.15 -20.83 2.56
C ILE A 19 7.74 -20.36 2.24
N LEU A 20 7.26 -20.69 1.04
CA LEU A 20 5.90 -20.36 0.60
C LEU A 20 4.86 -20.96 1.56
N LYS A 21 4.98 -22.24 1.94
CA LYS A 21 4.06 -22.88 2.90
C LYS A 21 4.05 -22.16 4.26
N VAL A 22 5.21 -21.70 4.71
CA VAL A 22 5.34 -20.94 5.97
C VAL A 22 4.65 -19.59 5.84
N GLU A 23 4.91 -18.84 4.77
CA GLU A 23 4.26 -17.55 4.50
C GLU A 23 2.74 -17.68 4.44
N GLN A 24 2.23 -18.65 3.67
CA GLN A 24 0.79 -18.93 3.57
C GLN A 24 0.15 -19.23 4.94
N LYS A 25 0.84 -20.04 5.76
CA LYS A 25 0.38 -20.35 7.12
C LYS A 25 0.29 -19.08 7.97
N TYR A 26 1.33 -18.24 7.96
CA TYR A 26 1.34 -17.03 8.77
C TYR A 26 0.41 -15.93 8.22
N ASN A 27 0.19 -15.85 6.92
CA ASN A 27 -0.81 -14.97 6.31
C ASN A 27 -2.22 -15.26 6.84
N LYS A 28 -2.62 -16.54 6.84
CA LYS A 28 -3.90 -16.98 7.39
C LYS A 28 -4.01 -16.71 8.89
N LEU A 29 -2.94 -16.89 9.64
CA LEU A 29 -2.91 -16.60 11.08
C LEU A 29 -2.98 -15.09 11.38
N ARG A 30 -2.37 -14.23 10.54
CA ARG A 30 -2.37 -12.77 10.72
C ARG A 30 -3.70 -12.13 10.34
N GLN A 31 -4.43 -12.69 9.37
CA GLN A 31 -5.69 -12.13 8.86
C GLN A 31 -6.69 -11.70 9.94
N PRO A 32 -7.08 -12.54 10.94
CA PRO A 32 -8.04 -12.12 11.97
C PRO A 32 -7.53 -10.96 12.83
N PHE A 33 -6.21 -10.87 13.05
CA PHE A 33 -5.61 -9.75 13.79
C PHE A 33 -5.61 -8.46 12.97
N PHE A 34 -5.34 -8.55 11.66
CA PHE A 34 -5.46 -7.40 10.78
C PHE A 34 -6.90 -6.90 10.70
N GLN A 35 -7.89 -7.79 10.62
CA GLN A 35 -9.30 -7.40 10.64
C GLN A 35 -9.68 -6.70 11.94
N LYS A 36 -9.33 -7.28 13.10
CA LYS A 36 -9.58 -6.65 14.41
C LYS A 36 -8.86 -5.31 14.55
N ARG A 37 -7.64 -5.18 14.02
CA ARG A 37 -6.90 -3.91 13.99
C ARG A 37 -7.61 -2.88 13.13
N SER A 38 -8.10 -3.24 11.95
CA SER A 38 -8.88 -2.35 11.08
C SER A 38 -10.17 -1.86 11.76
N GLU A 39 -10.88 -2.72 12.49
CA GLU A 39 -12.07 -2.34 13.26
C GLU A 39 -11.79 -1.33 14.38
N LEU A 40 -10.61 -1.41 15.00
CA LEU A 40 -10.17 -0.45 16.02
C LEU A 40 -9.73 0.87 15.38
N ILE A 41 -8.92 0.80 14.32
CA ILE A 41 -8.43 1.97 13.57
C ILE A 41 -9.59 2.79 13.00
N ALA A 42 -10.65 2.14 12.51
CA ALA A 42 -11.83 2.83 11.95
C ALA A 42 -12.54 3.75 12.95
N LYS A 43 -12.27 3.62 14.26
CA LYS A 43 -12.82 4.47 15.32
C LYS A 43 -11.91 5.67 15.64
N ILE A 44 -10.73 5.73 15.06
CA ILE A 44 -9.74 6.78 15.29
C ILE A 44 -9.78 7.75 14.09
N PRO A 45 -10.29 8.98 14.29
CA PRO A 45 -10.37 9.95 13.20
C PRO A 45 -8.96 10.32 12.71
N ASN A 46 -8.83 10.57 11.41
CA ASN A 46 -7.58 10.98 10.76
C ASN A 46 -6.41 10.00 10.94
N PHE A 47 -6.64 8.74 11.31
CA PHE A 47 -5.57 7.79 11.56
C PHE A 47 -4.67 7.60 10.34
N TRP A 48 -5.25 7.32 9.17
CA TRP A 48 -4.49 7.01 7.96
C TRP A 48 -3.78 8.21 7.36
N VAL A 49 -4.43 9.38 7.26
CA VAL A 49 -3.75 10.61 6.83
C VAL A 49 -2.59 10.96 7.75
N THR A 50 -2.77 10.86 9.08
CA THR A 50 -1.68 11.10 10.03
C THR A 50 -0.54 10.10 9.85
N THR A 51 -0.87 8.83 9.61
CA THR A 51 0.11 7.76 9.35
C THR A 51 0.93 8.07 8.09
N PHE A 52 0.28 8.46 6.99
CA PHE A 52 0.94 8.73 5.71
C PHE A 52 1.78 10.01 5.76
N VAL A 53 1.28 11.09 6.38
CA VAL A 53 2.02 12.35 6.55
C VAL A 53 3.25 12.19 7.45
N ASN A 54 3.22 11.26 8.41
CA ASN A 54 4.37 10.99 9.28
C ASN A 54 5.38 9.98 8.68
N HIS A 55 5.03 9.30 7.59
CA HIS A 55 5.93 8.33 6.95
C HIS A 55 6.91 9.05 6.02
N PRO A 56 8.23 8.97 6.23
CA PRO A 56 9.22 9.81 5.52
C PRO A 56 9.14 9.75 3.99
N GLN A 57 8.90 8.56 3.42
CA GLN A 57 8.81 8.40 1.96
C GLN A 57 7.44 8.78 1.41
N VAL A 58 6.35 8.57 2.17
CA VAL A 58 5.00 8.85 1.66
C VAL A 58 4.72 10.33 1.76
N SER A 59 5.11 10.98 2.86
CA SER A 59 4.96 12.42 3.05
C SER A 59 5.64 13.25 1.97
N ALA A 60 6.75 12.75 1.40
CA ALA A 60 7.46 13.41 0.30
C ALA A 60 6.67 13.40 -1.03
N LEU A 61 5.69 12.50 -1.15
CA LEU A 61 4.82 12.35 -2.33
C LEU A 61 3.46 13.05 -2.17
N LEU A 62 3.16 13.62 -0.99
CA LEU A 62 1.89 14.27 -0.72
C LEU A 62 1.97 15.76 -1.07
N GLY A 63 1.18 16.18 -2.06
CA GLY A 63 0.83 17.59 -2.24
C GLY A 63 -0.24 18.05 -1.23
N GLU A 64 -0.47 19.37 -1.17
CA GLU A 64 -1.49 19.96 -0.29
C GLU A 64 -2.90 19.40 -0.56
N GLU A 65 -3.32 19.33 -1.83
CA GLU A 65 -4.61 18.72 -2.19
C GLU A 65 -4.66 17.21 -1.89
N ASP A 66 -3.53 16.51 -1.92
CA ASP A 66 -3.49 15.09 -1.59
C ASP A 66 -3.78 14.88 -0.11
N GLU A 67 -3.15 15.67 0.78
CA GLU A 67 -3.40 15.62 2.22
C GLU A 67 -4.86 15.97 2.54
N GLU A 68 -5.42 17.01 1.91
CA GLU A 68 -6.83 17.38 2.10
C GLU A 68 -7.79 16.27 1.66
N ALA A 69 -7.52 15.57 0.55
CA ALA A 69 -8.32 14.44 0.12
C ALA A 69 -8.15 13.22 1.06
N LEU A 70 -6.93 12.98 1.55
CA LEU A 70 -6.62 11.91 2.49
C LEU A 70 -7.28 12.09 3.87
N HIS A 71 -7.69 13.31 4.25
CA HIS A 71 -8.54 13.49 5.44
C HIS A 71 -9.86 12.71 5.37
N TYR A 72 -10.33 12.37 4.18
CA TYR A 72 -11.52 11.55 3.98
C TYR A 72 -11.22 10.04 3.91
N LEU A 73 -9.95 9.63 4.02
CA LEU A 73 -9.53 8.23 4.03
C LEU A 73 -9.89 7.57 5.37
N THR A 74 -10.90 6.71 5.34
CA THR A 74 -11.45 6.06 6.55
C THR A 74 -10.80 4.71 6.82
N ARG A 75 -10.37 4.00 5.77
CA ARG A 75 -9.80 2.66 5.90
C ARG A 75 -8.79 2.39 4.79
N VAL A 76 -7.70 1.75 5.17
CA VAL A 76 -6.77 1.07 4.26
C VAL A 76 -6.84 -0.42 4.55
N GLU A 77 -6.86 -1.22 3.51
CA GLU A 77 -6.72 -2.67 3.58
C GLU A 77 -5.67 -3.12 2.58
N VAL A 78 -4.80 -4.01 3.01
CA VAL A 78 -3.87 -4.71 2.12
C VAL A 78 -4.17 -6.19 2.25
N THR A 79 -4.52 -6.79 1.13
CA THR A 79 -4.82 -8.22 1.04
C THR A 79 -3.86 -8.90 0.07
N GLU A 80 -3.43 -10.09 0.44
CA GLU A 80 -2.58 -10.95 -0.37
C GLU A 80 -3.43 -12.17 -0.76
N PHE A 81 -3.67 -12.36 -2.06
CA PHE A 81 -4.36 -13.54 -2.56
C PHE A 81 -3.38 -14.50 -3.23
N GLU A 82 -3.61 -15.78 -3.01
CA GLU A 82 -2.98 -16.87 -3.76
C GLU A 82 -3.84 -17.16 -5.00
N ASP A 83 -3.34 -16.92 -6.22
CA ASP A 83 -3.96 -17.54 -7.39
C ASP A 83 -3.57 -19.02 -7.44
N ILE A 84 -4.58 -19.89 -7.47
CA ILE A 84 -4.45 -21.35 -7.40
C ILE A 84 -3.86 -21.93 -8.70
N LYS A 85 -3.65 -21.09 -9.73
CA LYS A 85 -3.36 -21.54 -11.11
C LYS A 85 -1.91 -21.90 -11.43
N SER A 86 -0.95 -21.74 -10.52
CA SER A 86 0.45 -22.01 -10.87
C SER A 86 1.24 -22.61 -9.69
N VAL A 87 1.34 -23.94 -9.71
CA VAL A 87 2.16 -24.79 -8.81
C VAL A 87 3.66 -24.38 -8.80
N CYS A 88 4.11 -23.56 -9.76
CA CYS A 88 5.50 -23.14 -9.89
C CYS A 88 5.75 -21.63 -9.64
N ASN A 89 4.70 -20.80 -9.59
CA ASN A 89 4.80 -19.35 -9.36
C ASN A 89 3.44 -18.86 -8.85
N PRO A 90 3.13 -18.90 -7.55
CA PRO A 90 1.87 -18.35 -7.06
C PRO A 90 1.77 -16.88 -7.50
N ASN A 91 0.79 -16.54 -8.35
CA ASN A 91 0.54 -15.14 -8.65
C ASN A 91 0.12 -14.49 -7.34
N PHE A 92 1.05 -13.75 -6.74
CA PHE A 92 0.78 -13.00 -5.53
C PHE A 92 -0.01 -11.78 -5.95
N ILE A 93 -1.33 -11.84 -5.73
CA ILE A 93 -2.17 -10.68 -5.99
C ILE A 93 -2.18 -9.85 -4.72
N LEU A 94 -1.41 -8.76 -4.73
CA LEU A 94 -1.51 -7.73 -3.72
C LEU A 94 -2.64 -6.79 -4.11
N SER A 95 -3.65 -6.64 -3.27
CA SER A 95 -4.69 -5.63 -3.44
C SER A 95 -4.63 -4.64 -2.29
N ALA A 96 -4.28 -3.39 -2.61
CA ALA A 96 -4.39 -2.26 -1.71
C ALA A 96 -5.73 -1.55 -1.97
N LEU A 97 -6.59 -1.52 -0.95
CA LEU A 97 -7.89 -0.87 -0.98
C LEU A 97 -7.89 0.34 -0.05
N GLN A 98 -8.29 1.49 -0.57
CA GLN A 98 -8.43 2.74 0.17
C GLN A 98 -9.88 3.20 0.12
N TYR A 99 -10.51 3.31 1.28
CA TYR A 99 -11.93 3.66 1.44
C TYR A 99 -12.07 5.11 1.85
N PHE A 100 -12.91 5.84 1.14
CA PHE A 100 -13.13 7.26 1.36
C PHE A 100 -14.59 7.54 1.71
N ASP A 101 -14.78 8.47 2.64
CA ASP A 101 -16.07 9.13 2.81
C ASP A 101 -16.36 10.07 1.63
N GLU A 102 -17.61 10.55 1.56
CA GLU A 102 -17.98 11.56 0.58
C GLU A 102 -17.10 12.81 0.72
N ASN A 103 -16.43 13.19 -0.36
CA ASN A 103 -15.43 14.25 -0.36
C ASN A 103 -15.55 15.12 -1.63
N PRO A 104 -14.99 16.34 -1.65
CA PRO A 104 -15.12 17.24 -2.80
C PRO A 104 -14.15 16.95 -3.96
N TYR A 105 -13.26 15.95 -3.84
CA TYR A 105 -12.18 15.69 -4.81
C TYR A 105 -12.58 14.71 -5.91
N PHE A 106 -13.18 13.58 -5.54
CA PHE A 106 -13.59 12.54 -6.48
C PHE A 106 -14.89 11.84 -6.04
N GLU A 107 -15.50 11.10 -6.95
CA GLU A 107 -16.75 10.36 -6.70
C GLU A 107 -16.53 8.97 -6.10
N ASN A 108 -15.32 8.42 -6.24
CA ASN A 108 -14.99 7.07 -5.79
C ASN A 108 -15.12 6.95 -4.26
N LYS A 109 -15.81 5.90 -3.81
CA LYS A 109 -15.82 5.50 -2.40
C LYS A 109 -14.69 4.55 -2.04
N VAL A 110 -14.15 3.85 -3.02
CA VAL A 110 -13.05 2.91 -2.89
C VAL A 110 -12.12 3.10 -4.07
N LEU A 111 -10.82 3.19 -3.80
CA LEU A 111 -9.76 3.10 -4.78
C LEU A 111 -9.01 1.79 -4.53
N SER A 112 -8.82 1.00 -5.59
CA SER A 112 -8.02 -0.21 -5.57
C SER A 112 -6.76 -0.08 -6.40
N LYS A 113 -5.69 -0.72 -5.94
CA LYS A 113 -4.48 -1.01 -6.72
C LYS A 113 -4.16 -2.50 -6.55
N GLU A 114 -4.17 -3.23 -7.65
CA GLU A 114 -3.99 -4.68 -7.72
C GLU A 114 -2.73 -5.03 -8.52
N PHE A 115 -1.78 -5.70 -7.89
CA PHE A 115 -0.56 -6.19 -8.53
C PHE A 115 -0.75 -7.64 -8.93
N HIS A 116 -0.24 -8.01 -10.10
CA HIS A 116 -0.33 -9.37 -10.64
C HIS A 116 0.87 -9.66 -11.54
N LEU A 117 1.15 -10.94 -11.81
CA LEU A 117 2.07 -11.32 -12.87
C LEU A 117 1.27 -11.49 -14.17
N ASN A 118 1.79 -10.96 -15.28
CA ASN A 118 1.19 -11.13 -16.60
C ASN A 118 1.53 -12.54 -17.18
N GLU A 119 1.06 -12.82 -18.40
CA GLU A 119 1.30 -14.12 -19.07
C GLU A 119 2.79 -14.42 -19.32
N SER A 120 3.63 -13.40 -19.42
CA SER A 120 5.09 -13.51 -19.56
C SER A 120 5.80 -13.73 -18.22
N GLY A 121 5.08 -13.59 -17.10
CA GLY A 121 5.64 -13.63 -15.75
C GLY A 121 6.20 -12.29 -15.25
N ASP A 122 5.95 -11.18 -15.98
CA ASP A 122 6.39 -9.84 -15.55
C ASP A 122 5.36 -9.20 -14.61
N PRO A 123 5.79 -8.43 -13.58
CA PRO A 123 4.87 -7.71 -12.70
C PRO A 123 4.11 -6.61 -13.44
N SER A 124 2.79 -6.58 -13.27
CA SER A 124 1.89 -5.55 -13.78
C SER A 124 0.87 -5.14 -12.72
N SER A 125 0.24 -3.98 -12.90
CA SER A 125 -0.77 -3.46 -11.98
C SER A 125 -2.04 -3.00 -12.68
N LYS A 126 -3.16 -3.14 -11.98
CA LYS A 126 -4.49 -2.64 -12.35
C LYS A 126 -5.05 -1.79 -11.22
N SER A 127 -5.66 -0.68 -11.57
CA SER A 127 -6.09 0.33 -10.62
C SER A 127 -7.51 0.79 -10.90
N THR A 128 -8.20 1.24 -9.86
CA THR A 128 -9.46 1.94 -10.04
C THR A 128 -9.21 3.29 -10.71
N GLU A 129 -9.89 3.57 -11.83
CA GLU A 129 -9.88 4.90 -12.43
C GLU A 129 -10.56 5.91 -11.49
N ILE A 130 -9.84 6.99 -11.18
CA ILE A 130 -10.33 8.07 -10.32
C ILE A 130 -11.26 8.99 -11.11
N LYS A 131 -12.50 9.13 -10.62
CA LYS A 131 -13.53 10.01 -11.16
C LYS A 131 -13.47 11.35 -10.46
N TRP A 132 -12.57 12.22 -10.94
CA TRP A 132 -12.37 13.55 -10.40
C TRP A 132 -13.61 14.44 -10.56
N LYS A 133 -13.93 15.20 -9.51
CA LYS A 133 -14.98 16.22 -9.54
C LYS A 133 -14.49 17.47 -10.26
N SER A 134 -15.43 18.32 -10.70
CA SER A 134 -15.11 19.51 -11.49
C SER A 134 -14.13 20.43 -10.77
N GLY A 135 -13.04 20.82 -11.47
CA GLY A 135 -12.01 21.70 -10.92
C GLY A 135 -11.00 21.02 -9.99
N LYS A 136 -11.04 19.69 -9.86
CA LYS A 136 -10.07 18.88 -9.09
C LYS A 136 -9.20 18.07 -10.04
N THR A 137 -7.96 17.77 -9.64
CA THR A 137 -6.91 17.43 -10.60
C THR A 137 -6.77 15.95 -10.95
N GLN A 138 -6.72 15.70 -12.26
CA GLN A 138 -5.91 14.66 -12.89
C GLN A 138 -4.73 15.37 -13.57
N ASN A 139 -3.52 15.32 -13.01
CA ASN A 139 -2.36 16.05 -13.56
C ASN A 139 -1.84 15.44 -14.87
N LYS A 140 -2.54 15.62 -16.00
CA LYS A 140 -1.98 15.53 -17.37
C LYS A 140 -2.70 16.47 -18.35
N ALA A 141 -2.39 17.77 -18.30
CA ALA A 141 -2.65 18.67 -19.42
C ALA A 141 -1.65 19.84 -19.49
N SER A 142 -0.35 19.56 -19.68
CA SER A 142 0.56 20.44 -20.43
C SER A 142 1.93 19.79 -20.66
N ARG A 143 2.11 19.15 -21.82
CA ARG A 143 3.43 19.10 -22.47
C ARG A 143 3.83 20.53 -22.87
N LYS A 144 4.30 21.32 -21.90
CA LYS A 144 5.05 22.60 -22.01
C LYS A 144 4.80 23.42 -20.75
N ARG A 145 5.59 23.21 -19.69
CA ARG A 145 6.07 24.26 -18.78
C ARG A 145 7.10 23.62 -17.84
N GLN A 146 8.24 24.27 -17.73
CA GLN A 146 9.43 23.85 -16.98
C GLN A 146 9.25 24.08 -15.47
N HIS A 147 8.18 23.56 -14.88
CA HIS A 147 8.08 23.45 -13.44
C HIS A 147 7.62 22.03 -13.16
N GLU A 148 8.53 21.21 -12.66
CA GLU A 148 8.19 19.93 -12.04
C GLU A 148 7.33 20.30 -10.82
N GLU A 149 6.02 20.21 -10.96
CA GLU A 149 5.18 20.00 -9.78
C GLU A 149 5.39 18.56 -9.33
N PRO A 150 5.51 18.31 -8.01
CA PRO A 150 5.68 16.97 -7.50
C PRO A 150 4.52 16.08 -7.99
N GLU A 151 4.83 14.83 -8.34
CA GLU A 151 3.81 13.86 -8.72
C GLU A 151 2.83 13.70 -7.55
N SER A 152 1.53 13.88 -7.81
CA SER A 152 0.49 13.68 -6.80
C SER A 152 0.45 12.22 -6.38
N PHE A 153 0.21 11.96 -5.10
CA PHE A 153 0.01 10.61 -4.57
C PHE A 153 -1.01 9.78 -5.36
N PHE A 154 -2.08 10.42 -5.85
CA PHE A 154 -3.13 9.73 -6.59
C PHE A 154 -2.73 9.28 -8.00
N THR A 155 -1.58 9.73 -8.52
CA THR A 155 -0.98 9.20 -9.75
C THR A 155 -0.59 7.73 -9.62
N TRP A 156 -0.38 7.25 -8.39
CA TRP A 156 -0.13 5.84 -8.10
C TRP A 156 -1.29 4.94 -8.54
N PHE A 157 -2.53 5.43 -8.63
CA PHE A 157 -3.68 4.69 -9.14
C PHE A 157 -3.76 4.65 -10.68
N THR A 158 -2.63 4.75 -11.36
CA THR A 158 -2.54 4.49 -12.81
C THR A 158 -2.00 3.09 -13.08
N ASP A 159 -2.45 2.49 -14.17
CA ASP A 159 -2.00 1.13 -14.54
C ASP A 159 -0.57 1.16 -15.07
N HIS A 160 0.24 0.20 -14.60
CA HIS A 160 1.61 0.02 -15.04
C HIS A 160 1.82 -1.40 -15.55
N SER A 161 2.36 -1.52 -16.77
CA SER A 161 2.76 -2.81 -17.37
C SER A 161 4.08 -3.35 -16.83
N ASP A 162 4.88 -2.48 -16.19
CA ASP A 162 6.11 -2.81 -15.46
C ASP A 162 5.96 -2.27 -14.04
N ALA A 163 5.35 -3.07 -13.18
CA ALA A 163 5.10 -2.74 -11.77
C ALA A 163 6.22 -3.23 -10.84
N GLY A 164 7.34 -3.72 -11.40
CA GLY A 164 8.45 -4.26 -10.61
C GLY A 164 9.27 -3.21 -9.87
N ALA A 165 9.06 -1.93 -10.15
CA ALA A 165 9.72 -0.79 -9.52
C ALA A 165 8.75 0.08 -8.70
N ASP A 166 7.60 -0.46 -8.28
CA ASP A 166 6.60 0.31 -7.53
C ASP A 166 6.98 0.52 -6.06
N GLU A 167 7.77 1.57 -5.80
CA GLU A 167 8.26 1.90 -4.46
C GLU A 167 7.12 2.16 -3.46
N LEU A 168 6.03 2.81 -3.89
CA LEU A 168 4.93 3.15 -2.97
C LEU A 168 4.13 1.92 -2.55
N GLY A 169 3.89 0.97 -3.46
CA GLY A 169 3.24 -0.30 -3.14
C GLY A 169 4.07 -1.13 -2.17
N GLU A 170 5.38 -1.19 -2.36
CA GLU A 170 6.32 -1.86 -1.44
C GLU A 170 6.29 -1.20 -0.05
N VAL A 171 6.37 0.13 0.03
CA VAL A 171 6.30 0.87 1.31
C VAL A 171 4.98 0.61 2.04
N ILE A 172 3.85 0.69 1.33
CA ILE A 172 2.54 0.43 1.94
C ILE A 172 2.46 -1.00 2.46
N LYS A 173 2.93 -1.98 1.68
CA LYS A 173 2.81 -3.41 2.01
C LYS A 173 3.78 -3.85 3.11
N ASP A 174 5.06 -3.50 2.98
CA ASP A 174 6.15 -4.10 3.76
C ASP A 174 6.53 -3.26 4.98
N ASP A 175 6.19 -1.96 5.00
CA ASP A 175 6.51 -1.05 6.12
C ASP A 175 5.26 -0.54 6.85
N ILE A 176 4.36 0.16 6.14
CA ILE A 176 3.21 0.81 6.78
C ILE A 176 2.18 -0.21 7.25
N TRP A 177 1.77 -1.14 6.38
CA TRP A 177 0.69 -2.08 6.70
C TRP A 177 1.01 -3.01 7.87
N PRO A 178 2.22 -3.54 8.06
CA PRO A 178 2.53 -4.39 9.21
C PRO A 178 2.39 -3.64 10.53
N ASN A 179 2.76 -2.36 10.60
CA ASN A 179 2.71 -1.58 11.82
C ASN A 179 2.41 -0.09 11.59
N PRO A 180 1.17 0.29 11.21
CA PRO A 180 0.85 1.70 10.92
C PRO A 180 0.84 2.56 12.19
N LEU A 181 0.70 1.93 13.36
CA LEU A 181 0.67 2.61 14.65
C LEU A 181 1.98 3.35 14.93
N GLN A 182 3.13 2.83 14.48
CA GLN A 182 4.42 3.49 14.72
C GLN A 182 4.45 4.90 14.12
N TYR A 183 3.91 5.07 12.91
CA TYR A 183 3.85 6.36 12.24
C TYR A 183 2.75 7.25 12.80
N TYR A 184 1.61 6.69 13.19
CA TYR A 184 0.57 7.47 13.86
C TYR A 184 1.06 8.11 15.17
N LEU A 185 1.82 7.34 15.98
CA LEU A 185 2.28 7.78 17.29
C LEU A 185 3.40 8.84 17.25
N VAL A 186 4.20 8.91 16.18
CA VAL A 186 5.27 9.92 16.03
C VAL A 186 4.74 11.34 16.25
N ARG A 187 3.57 11.68 15.71
CA ARG A 187 2.96 13.01 15.91
C ARG A 187 2.32 13.17 17.29
N VAL A 188 1.86 12.09 17.90
CA VAL A 188 1.26 12.10 19.25
C VAL A 188 2.33 12.36 20.32
N GLU A 189 3.53 11.82 20.16
CA GLU A 189 4.66 12.08 21.05
C GLU A 189 5.16 13.53 20.95
N LEU A 190 5.13 14.13 19.75
CA LEU A 190 5.51 15.53 19.53
C LEU A 190 4.52 16.56 20.10
N ILE A 191 3.26 16.18 20.35
CA ILE A 191 2.21 17.07 20.88
C ILE A 191 1.95 16.86 22.39
N SER A 192 2.70 15.96 23.04
CA SER A 192 2.59 15.57 24.46
C SER A 192 1.32 14.80 24.82
N VAL A 193 1.49 13.58 25.36
CA VAL A 193 0.44 12.87 26.09
C VAL A 193 0.95 12.54 27.49
N PRO A 194 0.17 12.80 28.55
CA PRO A 194 0.52 12.42 29.91
C PRO A 194 0.79 10.91 30.00
N SER A 195 1.76 10.51 30.83
CA SER A 195 2.22 9.13 31.03
C SER A 195 1.14 8.09 31.38
N SER A 196 -0.11 8.50 31.61
CA SER A 196 -1.25 7.64 31.89
C SER A 196 -1.72 6.79 30.70
N PHE A 197 -1.36 7.12 29.46
CA PHE A 197 -1.73 6.32 28.28
C PHE A 197 -0.74 5.20 27.92
N LEU A 198 0.43 5.14 28.57
CA LEU A 198 1.45 4.12 28.33
C LEU A 198 1.18 2.76 29.03
N SER A 199 0.03 2.56 29.66
CA SER A 199 -0.23 1.33 30.44
C SER A 199 -0.86 0.16 29.69
N LEU A 200 -1.07 0.26 28.37
CA LEU A 200 -1.54 -0.87 27.56
C LEU A 200 -0.44 -1.38 26.64
N SER A 201 0.59 -1.96 27.27
CA SER A 201 1.59 -2.79 26.62
C SER A 201 1.85 -3.99 27.53
N VAL A 202 1.09 -5.06 27.29
CA VAL A 202 1.39 -6.42 27.77
C VAL A 202 1.40 -7.32 26.55
#